data_AF-A0A7V2W206-F1
#
_entry.id   AF-A0A7V2W206-F1
#
_cell.length_a   1.000
_cell.length_b   1.000
_cell.length_c   1.000
_cell.angle_alpha   90.00
_cell.angle_beta   90.00
_cell.angle_gamma   90.00
#
_symmetry.space_group_name_H-M   'P 1'
#
loop_
_entity.id
_entity.type
_entity.pdbx_description
1 polymer ?
#
loop_
_entity_poly.entity_id
_entity_poly.type
_entity_poly.pdbx_seq_one_letter_code
_entity_poly.pdbx_strand_id
1 'polypeptide(L)'
;MMQIRKTYTDINPELLYAEIRDFALKQGLTLGENKQETYTIPDESAMFISRGNLSFSSRDGECLRVHIVGSKRGETKLMIDTDDKLFPGEKLQALQEDLDFVVSSYEAEE
;
A
#
# COMPACT_ATOMS: atom_id res chain seq x y z
N MET A 1 -3.51 -9.26 -14.59
CA MET A 1 -2.85 -8.04 -14.07
C MET A 1 -3.90 -6.98 -13.87
N MET A 2 -4.24 -6.74 -12.61
CA MET A 2 -5.05 -5.61 -12.20
C MET A 2 -4.16 -4.65 -11.44
N GLN A 3 -4.34 -3.36 -11.68
CA GLN A 3 -3.58 -2.33 -10.98
C GLN A 3 -4.55 -1.32 -10.39
N ILE A 4 -4.37 -0.99 -9.12
CA ILE A 4 -5.12 0.04 -8.40
C ILE A 4 -4.15 1.15 -8.01
N ARG A 5 -4.59 2.38 -8.19
CA ARG A 5 -3.87 3.57 -7.78
C ARG A 5 -4.81 4.43 -6.95
N LYS A 6 -4.37 4.77 -5.74
CA LYS A 6 -5.11 5.59 -4.78
C LYS A 6 -4.18 6.68 -4.27
N THR A 7 -4.71 7.87 -4.06
CA THR A 7 -3.97 9.01 -3.50
C THR A 7 -4.68 9.47 -2.24
N TYR A 8 -3.93 9.55 -1.16
CA TYR A 8 -4.40 10.00 0.14
C TYR A 8 -3.66 11.26 0.56
N THR A 9 -4.27 12.08 1.41
CA THR A 9 -3.70 13.31 1.95
C THR A 9 -3.66 13.26 3.47
N ASP A 10 -2.60 13.79 4.07
CA ASP A 10 -2.42 13.88 5.53
C ASP A 10 -2.46 12.53 6.28
N ILE A 11 -2.22 11.42 5.58
CA ILE A 11 -2.13 10.09 6.18
C ILE A 11 -0.67 9.64 6.36
N ASN A 12 -0.42 8.90 7.44
CA ASN A 12 0.88 8.29 7.65
C ASN A 12 1.09 7.10 6.66
N PRO A 13 2.08 7.15 5.76
CA PRO A 13 2.36 6.04 4.84
C PRO A 13 2.73 4.74 5.56
N GLU A 14 3.28 4.82 6.78
CA GLU A 14 3.60 3.66 7.62
C GLU A 14 2.34 2.95 8.13
N LEU A 15 1.24 3.68 8.34
CA LEU A 15 -0.04 3.11 8.75
C LEU A 15 -0.61 2.27 7.60
N LEU A 16 -0.72 2.86 6.40
CA LEU A 16 -1.14 2.16 5.19
C LEU A 16 -0.29 0.90 4.93
N TYR A 17 1.01 1.01 5.15
CA TYR A 17 1.94 -0.12 5.03
C TYR A 17 1.59 -1.25 6.00
N ALA A 18 1.30 -0.93 7.26
CA ALA A 18 0.96 -1.91 8.29
C ALA A 18 -0.39 -2.58 8.00
N GLU A 19 -1.41 -1.80 7.64
CA GLU A 19 -2.76 -2.32 7.34
C GLU A 19 -2.74 -3.30 6.17
N ILE A 20 -2.12 -2.92 5.05
CA ILE A 20 -2.04 -3.77 3.86
C ILE A 20 -1.25 -5.06 4.16
N ARG A 21 -0.16 -4.95 4.95
CA ARG A 21 0.61 -6.11 5.36
C ARG A 21 -0.20 -7.05 6.25
N ASP A 22 -0.91 -6.53 7.23
CA ASP A 22 -1.73 -7.33 8.14
C ASP A 22 -2.88 -8.02 7.39
N PHE A 23 -3.55 -7.30 6.48
CA PHE A 23 -4.56 -7.88 5.59
C PHE A 23 -4.00 -9.03 4.75
N ALA A 24 -2.86 -8.81 4.08
CA ALA A 24 -2.25 -9.84 3.24
C ALA A 24 -1.87 -11.10 4.03
N LEU A 25 -1.34 -10.93 5.25
CA LEU A 25 -1.04 -12.04 6.16
C LEU A 25 -2.31 -12.76 6.63
N LYS A 26 -3.38 -12.03 6.96
CA LYS A 26 -4.71 -12.61 7.30
C LYS A 26 -5.29 -13.45 6.16
N GLN A 27 -5.04 -13.06 4.90
CA GLN A 27 -5.44 -13.81 3.71
C GLN A 27 -4.59 -15.07 3.45
N GLY A 28 -3.59 -15.34 4.29
CA GLY A 28 -2.69 -16.49 4.19
C GLY A 28 -1.59 -16.31 3.15
N LEU A 29 -1.30 -15.08 2.72
CA LEU A 29 -0.21 -14.82 1.79
C LEU A 29 1.14 -14.83 2.52
N THR A 30 2.19 -15.26 1.82
CA THR A 30 3.55 -15.23 2.34
C THR A 30 4.19 -13.90 1.98
N LEU A 31 4.78 -13.24 2.97
CA LEU A 31 5.55 -12.02 2.75
C LEU A 31 6.85 -12.35 2.00
N GLY A 32 7.02 -11.76 0.82
CA GLY A 32 8.22 -11.85 0.01
C GLY A 32 9.15 -10.66 0.29
N GLU A 33 9.02 -9.61 -0.51
CA GLU A 33 9.76 -8.36 -0.31
C GLU A 33 9.07 -7.49 0.75
N ASN A 34 9.87 -6.93 1.65
CA ASN A 34 9.44 -6.03 2.71
C ASN A 34 10.51 -4.96 2.85
N LYS A 35 10.42 -3.90 2.05
CA LYS A 35 11.41 -2.83 1.99
C LYS A 35 10.77 -1.50 2.34
N GLN A 36 11.17 -0.92 3.47
CA GLN A 36 10.75 0.41 3.89
C GLN A 36 11.97 1.32 3.98
N GLU A 37 11.95 2.42 3.24
CA GLU A 37 13.02 3.41 3.15
C GLU A 37 12.45 4.78 3.48
N THR A 38 13.20 5.61 4.21
CA THR A 38 12.80 6.99 4.49
C THR A 38 13.91 7.92 4.03
N TYR A 39 13.55 8.90 3.23
CA TYR A 39 14.46 9.88 2.64
C TYR A 39 14.14 11.27 3.18
N THR A 40 15.17 12.01 3.54
CA THR A 40 15.06 13.42 3.92
C THR A 40 15.06 14.27 2.65
N ILE A 41 14.11 15.20 2.52
CA ILE A 41 14.13 16.17 1.43
C ILE A 41 15.11 17.30 1.82
N PRO A 42 16.13 17.60 1.00
CA PRO A 42 17.19 18.54 1.37
C PRO A 42 16.75 20.02 1.45
N ASP A 43 15.62 20.40 0.84
CA ASP A 43 15.18 21.81 0.75
C ASP A 43 14.19 22.21 1.86
N GLU A 44 13.42 21.25 2.38
CA GLU A 44 12.42 21.48 3.44
C GLU A 44 12.84 20.77 4.72
N SER A 45 13.52 21.51 5.61
CA SER A 45 13.89 21.04 6.94
C SER A 45 12.64 20.51 7.67
N ALA A 46 12.54 19.18 7.82
CA ALA A 46 11.44 18.40 8.42
C ALA A 46 10.42 17.73 7.46
N MET A 47 10.64 17.72 6.14
CA MET A 47 9.90 16.83 5.24
C MET A 47 10.66 15.53 4.98
N PHE A 48 9.96 14.42 5.23
CA PHE A 48 10.45 13.07 5.00
C PHE A 48 9.53 12.37 4.02
N ILE A 49 10.12 11.72 3.00
CA ILE A 49 9.39 10.83 2.10
C ILE A 49 9.66 9.41 2.57
N SER A 50 8.60 8.71 2.94
CA SER A 50 8.64 7.28 3.20
C SER A 50 8.24 6.53 1.93
N ARG A 51 9.04 5.52 1.59
CA ARG A 51 8.78 4.58 0.51
C ARG A 51 8.68 3.17 1.09
N GLY A 52 7.53 2.54 0.91
CA GLY A 52 7.30 1.14 1.24
C GLY A 52 7.12 0.32 -0.04
N ASN A 53 7.84 -0.78 -0.18
CA ASN A 53 7.59 -1.80 -1.20
C ASN A 53 7.30 -3.12 -0.45
N LEU A 54 6.13 -3.70 -0.71
CA LEU A 54 5.75 -5.02 -0.24
C LEU A 54 5.49 -5.91 -1.45
N SER A 55 5.97 -7.14 -1.40
CA SER A 55 5.49 -8.18 -2.31
C SER A 55 5.04 -9.39 -1.51
N PHE A 56 3.96 -10.01 -1.99
CA PHE A 56 3.38 -11.19 -1.39
C PHE A 56 3.24 -12.27 -2.43
N SER A 57 3.64 -13.47 -2.04
CA SER A 57 3.53 -14.68 -2.83
C SER A 57 2.52 -15.65 -2.23
N SER A 58 1.81 -16.32 -3.12
CA SER A 58 1.02 -17.51 -2.83
C SER A 58 1.84 -18.76 -3.22
N ARG A 59 1.28 -19.95 -3.01
CA ARG A 59 1.91 -21.23 -3.38
C ARG A 59 2.31 -21.31 -4.85
N ASP A 60 1.61 -20.57 -5.71
CA ASP A 60 1.77 -20.59 -7.17
C ASP A 60 2.58 -19.41 -7.73
N GLY A 61 3.03 -18.46 -6.90
CA GLY A 61 3.87 -17.33 -7.34
C GLY A 61 3.56 -15.99 -6.65
N GLU A 62 4.24 -14.93 -7.10
CA GLU A 62 3.96 -13.55 -6.67
C GLU A 62 2.57 -13.12 -7.14
N CYS A 63 1.72 -12.69 -6.21
CA CYS A 63 0.30 -12.44 -6.48
C CYS A 63 -0.12 -11.00 -6.18
N LEU A 64 0.60 -10.31 -5.29
CA LEU A 64 0.30 -8.96 -4.85
C LEU A 64 1.61 -8.19 -4.64
N ARG A 65 1.69 -7.00 -5.22
CA ARG A 65 2.78 -6.06 -5.02
C ARG A 65 2.19 -4.71 -4.64
N VAL A 66 2.75 -4.09 -3.62
CA VAL A 66 2.26 -2.84 -3.06
C VAL A 66 3.41 -1.87 -3.00
N HIS A 67 3.19 -0.69 -3.56
CA HIS A 67 4.11 0.42 -3.55
C HIS A 67 3.43 1.61 -2.87
N ILE A 68 4.05 2.11 -1.82
CA ILE A 68 3.59 3.25 -1.05
C ILE A 68 4.69 4.29 -1.10
N VAL A 69 4.37 5.51 -1.52
CA VAL A 69 5.29 6.64 -1.51
C VAL A 69 4.55 7.85 -1.00
N GLY A 70 5.01 8.44 0.10
CA GLY A 70 4.32 9.59 0.66
C GLY A 70 5.07 10.26 1.79
N SER A 71 4.51 11.38 2.26
CA SER A 71 4.98 12.09 3.43
C SER A 71 3.84 12.27 4.43
N LYS A 72 4.18 12.38 5.73
CA LYS A 72 3.18 12.60 6.80
C LYS A 72 2.45 13.94 6.72
N ARG A 73 2.96 14.90 5.96
CA ARG A 73 2.42 16.27 5.83
C ARG A 73 2.12 16.62 4.37
N GLY A 74 1.72 15.64 3.58
CA GLY A 74 1.48 15.81 2.16
C GLY A 74 0.67 14.66 1.58
N GLU A 75 0.93 14.36 0.31
CA GLU A 75 0.28 13.28 -0.40
C GLU A 75 0.98 11.94 -0.13
N THR A 76 0.18 10.91 0.08
CA THR A 76 0.61 9.51 0.08
C THR A 76 -0.03 8.79 -1.09
N LYS A 77 0.81 8.33 -2.02
CA LYS A 77 0.42 7.58 -3.21
C LYS A 77 0.57 6.10 -2.93
N LEU A 78 -0.52 5.38 -3.14
CA LEU A 78 -0.62 3.93 -3.03
C LEU A 78 -0.82 3.35 -4.43
N MET A 79 -0.02 2.35 -4.74
CA MET A 79 -0.14 1.55 -5.96
C MET A 79 -0.14 0.09 -5.58
N ILE A 80 -1.16 -0.63 -6.01
CA ILE A 80 -1.32 -2.06 -5.78
C ILE A 80 -1.39 -2.73 -7.14
N ASP A 81 -0.45 -3.64 -7.40
CA ASP A 81 -0.42 -4.49 -8.57
C ASP A 81 -0.75 -5.92 -8.15
N THR A 82 -1.72 -6.53 -8.82
CA THR A 82 -2.17 -7.90 -8.52
C THR A 82 -2.17 -8.76 -9.78
N ASP A 83 -1.90 -10.04 -9.59
CA ASP A 83 -2.19 -11.05 -10.60
C ASP A 83 -3.55 -11.69 -10.32
N ASP A 84 -4.56 -11.32 -11.10
CA ASP A 84 -5.94 -11.84 -11.03
C ASP A 84 -6.03 -13.38 -11.02
N LYS A 85 -5.05 -14.10 -11.61
CA LYS A 85 -5.04 -15.56 -11.60
C LYS A 85 -4.70 -16.13 -10.22
N LEU A 86 -3.90 -15.41 -9.44
CA LEU A 86 -3.40 -15.82 -8.13
C LEU A 86 -4.13 -15.10 -6.98
N PHE A 87 -4.65 -13.91 -7.25
CA PHE A 87 -5.34 -13.05 -6.30
C PHE A 87 -6.65 -12.58 -6.92
N PRO A 88 -7.76 -13.32 -6.71
CA PRO A 88 -9.03 -13.03 -7.35
C PRO A 88 -9.58 -11.67 -6.93
N GLY A 89 -10.34 -11.04 -7.83
CA GLY A 89 -10.94 -9.73 -7.61
C GLY A 89 -11.74 -9.58 -6.31
N GLU A 90 -12.33 -10.64 -5.78
CA GLU A 90 -13.05 -10.63 -4.48
C GLU A 90 -12.11 -10.28 -3.31
N LYS A 91 -10.90 -10.83 -3.26
CA LYS A 91 -9.92 -10.48 -2.23
C LYS A 91 -9.39 -9.06 -2.39
N LEU A 92 -9.30 -8.60 -3.64
CA LEU A 92 -8.89 -7.25 -3.97
C LEU A 92 -9.97 -6.22 -3.62
N GLN A 93 -11.24 -6.58 -3.78
CA GLN A 93 -12.37 -5.78 -3.34
C GLN A 93 -12.40 -5.70 -1.82
N ALA A 94 -12.24 -6.83 -1.11
CA ALA A 94 -12.15 -6.84 0.34
C ALA A 94 -10.98 -5.98 0.87
N LEU A 95 -9.81 -6.01 0.22
CA LEU A 95 -8.68 -5.14 0.58
C LEU A 95 -9.03 -3.65 0.38
N GLN A 96 -9.74 -3.32 -0.71
CA GLN A 96 -10.17 -1.96 -0.96
C GLN A 96 -11.22 -1.49 0.04
N GLU A 97 -12.18 -2.33 0.41
CA GLU A 97 -13.20 -2.00 1.42
C GLU A 97 -12.57 -1.81 2.81
N ASP A 98 -11.59 -2.63 3.18
CA ASP A 98 -10.86 -2.50 4.44
C ASP A 98 -10.05 -1.18 4.47
N LEU A 99 -9.36 -0.87 3.36
CA LEU A 99 -8.68 0.41 3.18
C LEU A 99 -9.67 1.58 3.23
N ASP A 100 -10.80 1.51 2.54
CA ASP A 100 -11.82 2.55 2.54
C ASP A 100 -12.36 2.77 3.96
N PHE A 101 -12.61 1.71 4.71
CA PHE A 101 -13.04 1.82 6.10
C PHE A 101 -12.02 2.57 6.99
N VAL A 102 -10.72 2.30 6.82
CA VAL A 102 -9.66 2.90 7.66
C VAL A 102 -9.25 4.29 7.18
N VAL A 103 -9.23 4.52 5.87
CA VAL A 103 -8.56 5.68 5.25
C VAL A 103 -9.42 6.49 4.29
N SER A 104 -10.71 6.16 4.09
CA SER A 104 -11.62 6.95 3.22
C SER A 104 -11.66 8.43 3.56
N SER A 105 -11.58 8.77 4.85
CA SER A 105 -11.58 10.17 5.32
C SER A 105 -10.34 10.97 4.90
N TYR A 106 -9.30 10.29 4.41
CA TYR A 106 -8.04 10.87 3.94
C TYR A 106 -7.88 10.76 2.41
N GLU A 107 -8.82 10.12 1.72
CA GLU A 107 -8.79 10.04 0.26
C GLU A 107 -8.89 11.45 -0.32
N ALA A 108 -7.95 11.80 -1.19
CA ALA A 108 -8.00 13.09 -1.86
C ALA A 108 -9.22 13.09 -2.79
N GLU A 109 -10.19 13.99 -2.54
CA GLU A 109 -11.21 14.29 -3.55
C GLU A 109 -10.49 14.85 -4.79
N GLU A 110 -10.65 14.17 -5.92
CA GLU A 110 -10.05 14.53 -7.20
C GLU A 110 -10.64 15.82 -7.79
#